data_AF-A0A6P6KW30-F1
#
_entry.id   AF-A0A6P6KW30-F1
#
_cell.length_a   1.000
_cell.length_b   1.000
_cell.length_c   1.000
_cell.angle_alpha   90.00
_cell.angle_beta   90.00
_cell.angle_gamma   90.00
#
_symmetry.space_group_name_H-M   'P 1'
#
loop_
_entity.id
_entity.type
_entity.pdbx_description
1 polymer ?
#
loop_
_entity_poly.entity_id
_entity_poly.type
_entity_poly.pdbx_seq_one_letter_code
_entity_poly.pdbx_strand_id
1 'polypeptide(L)'
;MENRSSSADHSCVSLNSDRSMSESAEYSHEPVTSDPRSSNLRCSGLNIHPLLTCQSCVHVSDPDQWVQIEPSLCTDEGVSKFRVSTGPGRYECVRTRMRWVCDGDVTLQYHTVDGRFLNTEMKRLQCNRIAPVMEVTVISGKLEEVHLPHYACLGESEASLRDAVKVLSVEDGGITMEPVQLTRFHAKIVQPSFSTTTLIIRRRMRWYEHCDLLIYMRSKAPFILHVYLFPFDAHAKEVVEKIERSSYLISHPRPDRSFRMKTPNILDVPGANVHPKEGITLRREMDPNFFKIKAQLENDVHMTLIREEDKKIVWTATLQKELVQIHPQRDEPPLKSEADKVRYFDDHWPDLIQRVKNVQMVADKLLQQKIINEEQYSEITKSVTHQDSMRNICSLVRNNTDAVKAELISILQKEKLFHF
;
A
#
# COMPACT_ATOMS: atom_id res chain seq x y z
N MET A 1 -42.83 48.75 -44.03
CA MET A 1 -43.04 49.37 -45.34
C MET A 1 -41.79 50.16 -45.67
N GLU A 2 -41.16 49.82 -46.80
CA GLU A 2 -40.46 50.69 -47.77
C GLU A 2 -39.73 51.96 -47.30
N ASN A 3 -38.60 52.41 -47.84
CA ASN A 3 -37.56 51.95 -48.77
C ASN A 3 -36.53 53.11 -48.79
N ARG A 4 -35.31 52.88 -49.33
CA ARG A 4 -34.28 53.83 -49.85
C ARG A 4 -32.96 53.89 -49.05
N SER A 5 -31.78 54.09 -49.63
CA SER A 5 -31.16 53.92 -50.98
C SER A 5 -29.79 54.62 -50.90
N SER A 6 -28.71 54.00 -51.41
CA SER A 6 -27.47 54.62 -51.98
C SER A 6 -26.61 55.54 -51.06
N SER A 7 -25.33 55.87 -51.22
CA SER A 7 -24.28 55.83 -52.26
C SER A 7 -22.97 56.21 -51.52
N ALA A 8 -21.85 55.49 -51.64
CA ALA A 8 -20.71 55.71 -52.56
C ALA A 8 -19.65 56.78 -52.16
N ASP A 9 -18.38 56.37 -52.32
CA ASP A 9 -17.19 57.13 -52.76
C ASP A 9 -15.93 57.20 -51.85
N HIS A 10 -14.98 56.33 -52.23
CA HIS A 10 -13.58 56.60 -52.66
C HIS A 10 -12.60 57.38 -51.76
N SER A 11 -11.46 56.74 -51.43
CA SER A 11 -10.22 57.01 -52.19
C SER A 11 -9.16 55.90 -52.00
N CYS A 12 -8.53 55.54 -53.11
CA CYS A 12 -7.38 54.65 -53.24
C CYS A 12 -6.07 55.40 -52.95
N VAL A 13 -5.08 54.72 -52.35
CA VAL A 13 -3.69 54.73 -52.86
C VAL A 13 -3.07 53.36 -52.61
N SER A 14 -2.74 52.66 -53.70
CA SER A 14 -1.86 51.48 -53.74
C SER A 14 -0.39 51.93 -53.79
N LEU A 15 0.55 51.10 -53.32
CA LEU A 15 1.78 50.78 -54.04
C LEU A 15 2.49 49.56 -53.40
N ASN A 16 2.84 48.63 -54.28
CA ASN A 16 3.41 47.30 -54.06
C ASN A 16 4.90 47.32 -53.64
N SER A 17 5.38 46.22 -53.04
CA SER A 17 6.46 45.44 -53.67
C SER A 17 6.62 44.05 -53.03
N ASP A 18 6.61 43.03 -53.89
CA ASP A 18 6.86 41.61 -53.64
C ASP A 18 8.24 41.28 -53.06
N ARG A 19 8.32 40.24 -52.22
CA ARG A 19 9.27 39.12 -52.46
C ARG A 19 9.02 37.87 -51.60
N SER A 20 8.72 36.78 -52.32
CA SER A 20 9.12 35.37 -52.12
C SER A 20 8.84 34.65 -50.79
N MET A 21 8.04 33.59 -50.91
CA MET A 21 7.93 32.46 -49.97
C MET A 21 9.23 31.65 -49.84
N SER A 22 9.53 31.20 -48.62
CA SER A 22 10.17 29.91 -48.35
C SER A 22 9.90 29.46 -46.90
N GLU A 23 9.11 28.38 -46.78
CA GLU A 23 9.14 27.29 -45.79
C GLU A 23 9.11 27.55 -44.26
N SER A 24 7.96 27.16 -43.68
CA SER A 24 7.77 26.24 -42.55
C SER A 24 8.41 26.54 -41.17
N ALA A 25 7.58 26.94 -40.20
CA ALA A 25 7.72 26.54 -38.79
C ALA A 25 6.37 26.58 -38.05
N GLU A 26 6.14 25.55 -37.24
CA GLU A 26 4.90 25.12 -36.61
C GLU A 26 4.32 26.10 -35.57
N TYR A 27 3.00 26.23 -35.56
CA TYR A 27 2.24 26.99 -34.57
C TYR A 27 1.92 26.09 -33.37
N SER A 28 2.63 26.25 -32.26
CA SER A 28 2.27 25.64 -30.98
C SER A 28 1.21 26.50 -30.27
N HIS A 29 -0.01 25.98 -30.15
CA HIS A 29 -1.03 26.53 -29.26
C HIS A 29 -0.71 26.15 -27.81
N GLU A 30 -0.21 27.11 -27.02
CA GLU A 30 -0.21 27.00 -25.56
C GLU A 30 -1.61 27.36 -25.01
N PRO A 31 -2.18 26.57 -24.09
CA PRO A 31 -3.37 26.96 -23.36
C PRO A 31 -3.04 27.80 -22.12
N VAL A 32 -3.83 28.86 -21.99
CA VAL A 32 -3.97 29.86 -20.94
C VAL A 32 -3.83 29.30 -19.52
N THR A 33 -3.00 29.98 -18.72
CA THR A 33 -2.67 29.71 -17.32
C THR A 33 -3.89 29.78 -16.38
N SER A 34 -4.10 28.74 -15.58
CA SER A 34 -5.03 28.72 -14.44
C SER A 34 -4.29 28.83 -13.09
N ASP A 35 -4.96 29.48 -12.14
CA ASP A 35 -4.58 29.97 -10.80
C ASP A 35 -3.53 29.19 -9.96
N PRO A 36 -2.60 29.87 -9.25
CA PRO A 36 -1.50 29.22 -8.53
C PRO A 36 -1.81 28.82 -7.06
N ARG A 37 -3.04 28.46 -6.71
CA ARG A 37 -3.44 28.18 -5.30
C ARG A 37 -3.77 26.72 -4.94
N SER A 38 -3.47 25.74 -5.79
CA SER A 38 -3.78 24.32 -5.49
C SER A 38 -2.62 23.34 -5.69
N SER A 39 -1.39 23.73 -5.34
CA SER A 39 -0.22 22.84 -5.48
C SER A 39 0.59 22.80 -4.19
N ASN A 40 0.07 22.13 -3.16
CA ASN A 40 0.86 21.75 -1.98
C ASN A 40 0.48 20.39 -1.39
N LEU A 41 0.05 19.44 -2.23
CA LEU A 41 0.15 18.03 -1.88
C LEU A 41 1.61 17.59 -2.13
N ARG A 42 2.47 17.93 -1.17
CA ARG A 42 3.84 17.39 -1.12
C ARG A 42 3.74 15.87 -1.07
N CYS A 43 4.28 15.22 -2.09
CA CYS A 43 4.58 13.80 -2.10
C CYS A 43 5.58 13.54 -0.97
N SER A 44 5.07 13.14 0.20
CA SER A 44 5.88 12.51 1.24
C SER A 44 6.46 11.22 0.66
N GLY A 45 7.77 11.03 0.84
CA GLY A 45 8.53 9.89 0.30
C GLY A 45 8.03 8.56 0.84
N LEU A 46 6.95 8.06 0.26
CA LEU A 46 6.41 6.75 0.54
C LEU A 46 7.38 5.73 -0.06
N ASN A 47 7.80 4.76 0.76
CA ASN A 47 8.25 3.47 0.29
C ASN A 47 7.06 2.82 -0.43
N ILE A 48 6.83 3.23 -1.67
CA ILE A 48 5.91 2.58 -2.59
C ILE A 48 6.49 1.18 -2.76
N HIS A 49 5.90 0.17 -2.13
CA HIS A 49 6.09 -1.20 -2.61
C HIS A 49 5.81 -1.13 -4.11
N PRO A 50 6.80 -1.37 -5.00
CA PRO A 50 6.60 -1.11 -6.41
C PRO A 50 5.38 -1.89 -6.87
N LEU A 51 4.64 -1.35 -7.84
CA LEU A 51 3.54 -2.04 -8.50
C LEU A 51 3.90 -3.52 -8.70
N LEU A 52 2.96 -4.44 -8.52
CA LEU A 52 3.18 -5.84 -8.90
C LEU A 52 3.70 -5.86 -10.35
N THR A 53 4.97 -6.13 -10.54
CA THR A 53 5.57 -6.22 -11.87
C THR A 53 5.57 -7.69 -12.26
N CYS A 54 4.53 -8.10 -12.99
CA CYS A 54 4.52 -9.41 -13.62
C CYS A 54 4.69 -9.25 -15.12
N GLN A 55 5.71 -9.91 -15.67
CA GLN A 55 6.04 -9.89 -17.10
C GLN A 55 4.87 -10.42 -17.95
N SER A 56 4.20 -11.48 -17.50
CA SER A 56 3.07 -12.07 -18.23
C SER A 56 1.85 -11.13 -18.31
N CYS A 57 1.69 -10.23 -17.33
CA CYS A 57 0.58 -9.27 -17.30
C CYS A 57 0.89 -7.95 -18.02
N VAL A 58 2.06 -7.78 -18.64
CA VAL A 58 2.46 -6.50 -19.28
C VAL A 58 1.50 -6.07 -20.39
N HIS A 59 0.92 -7.01 -21.11
CA HIS A 59 -0.04 -6.73 -22.19
C HIS A 59 -1.47 -6.48 -21.69
N VAL A 60 -1.73 -6.64 -20.39
CA VAL A 60 -3.06 -6.37 -19.82
C VAL A 60 -3.16 -4.88 -19.54
N SER A 61 -4.04 -4.21 -20.29
CA SER A 61 -4.27 -2.77 -20.17
C SER A 61 -4.74 -2.38 -18.76
N ASP A 62 -4.13 -1.34 -18.20
CA ASP A 62 -4.57 -0.59 -17.02
C ASP A 62 -4.33 0.90 -17.33
N PRO A 63 -5.15 1.49 -18.24
CA PRO A 63 -4.84 2.76 -18.89
C PRO A 63 -5.10 3.98 -18.00
N ASP A 64 -5.75 3.78 -16.86
CA ASP A 64 -6.21 4.86 -16.01
C ASP A 64 -5.09 5.39 -15.10
N GLN A 65 -4.98 6.71 -15.00
CA GLN A 65 -4.14 7.35 -14.00
C GLN A 65 -4.93 7.50 -12.70
N TRP A 66 -4.28 7.15 -11.58
CA TRP A 66 -4.88 7.16 -10.25
C TRP A 66 -4.11 8.09 -9.33
N VAL A 67 -4.82 9.00 -8.65
CA VAL A 67 -4.24 9.83 -7.60
C VAL A 67 -4.01 8.95 -6.38
N GLN A 68 -2.75 8.80 -5.98
CA GLN A 68 -2.41 8.03 -4.80
C GLN A 68 -2.76 8.79 -3.53
N ILE A 69 -3.49 8.13 -2.63
CA ILE A 69 -3.88 8.68 -1.34
C ILE A 69 -3.45 7.73 -0.23
N GLU A 70 -2.90 8.30 0.84
CA GLU A 70 -2.71 7.61 2.10
C GLU A 70 -3.95 7.78 2.99
N PRO A 71 -4.63 6.69 3.38
CA PRO A 71 -5.79 6.79 4.23
C PRO A 71 -5.42 7.09 5.68
N SER A 72 -6.29 7.84 6.36
CA SER A 72 -6.22 7.98 7.81
C SER A 72 -6.64 6.67 8.50
N LEU A 73 -6.03 6.36 9.64
CA LEU A 73 -6.47 5.26 10.51
C LEU A 73 -7.52 5.79 11.48
N CYS A 74 -8.67 5.10 11.56
CA CYS A 74 -9.64 5.29 12.63
C CYS A 74 -9.80 4.00 13.42
N THR A 75 -9.94 4.09 14.74
CA THR A 75 -10.26 2.95 15.58
C THR A 75 -11.70 3.09 16.02
N ASP A 76 -12.54 2.16 15.59
CA ASP A 76 -13.95 2.11 15.95
C ASP A 76 -14.24 0.75 16.60
N GLU A 77 -14.80 0.75 17.81
CA GLU A 77 -15.06 -0.46 18.62
C GLU A 77 -13.85 -1.43 18.76
N GLY A 78 -12.62 -0.91 18.71
CA GLY A 78 -11.39 -1.71 18.78
C GLY A 78 -10.94 -2.31 17.44
N VAL A 79 -11.66 -2.07 16.35
CA VAL A 79 -11.26 -2.44 14.98
C VAL A 79 -10.61 -1.23 14.31
N SER A 80 -9.38 -1.42 13.81
CA SER A 80 -8.70 -0.39 13.02
C SER A 80 -9.25 -0.40 11.58
N LYS A 81 -9.93 0.68 11.19
CA LYS A 81 -10.42 0.91 9.83
C LYS A 81 -9.65 2.05 9.16
N PHE A 82 -9.68 2.09 7.84
CA PHE A 82 -9.20 3.20 7.03
C PHE A 82 -10.32 4.18 6.77
N ARG A 83 -10.02 5.47 6.82
CA ARG A 83 -10.95 6.53 6.44
C ARG A 83 -10.31 7.50 5.46
N VAL A 84 -11.06 7.86 4.42
CA VAL A 84 -10.68 8.82 3.39
C VAL A 84 -11.85 9.73 3.07
N SER A 85 -11.56 10.99 2.79
CA SER A 85 -12.50 11.95 2.21
C SER A 85 -11.87 12.51 0.95
N THR A 86 -12.56 12.40 -0.18
CA THR A 86 -12.06 12.83 -1.49
C THR A 86 -13.13 13.61 -2.23
N GLY A 87 -12.73 14.62 -3.01
CA GLY A 87 -13.60 15.26 -3.99
C GLY A 87 -13.77 14.42 -5.24
N PRO A 88 -14.31 14.99 -6.33
CA PRO A 88 -14.45 14.31 -7.61
C PRO A 88 -13.09 13.87 -8.16
N GLY A 89 -13.00 12.62 -8.64
CA GLY A 89 -11.77 12.11 -9.24
C GLY A 89 -11.60 10.60 -9.19
N ARG A 90 -10.37 10.17 -9.46
CA ARG A 90 -9.92 8.77 -9.51
C ARG A 90 -8.78 8.57 -8.53
N TYR A 91 -8.98 7.72 -7.53
CA TYR A 91 -8.05 7.59 -6.42
C TYR A 91 -7.64 6.14 -6.20
N GLU A 92 -6.39 5.94 -5.74
CA GLU A 92 -5.87 4.64 -5.31
C GLU A 92 -5.30 4.75 -3.90
N CYS A 93 -5.75 3.88 -3.00
CA CYS A 93 -5.19 3.76 -1.67
C CYS A 93 -3.81 3.09 -1.73
N VAL A 94 -2.78 3.76 -1.21
CA VAL A 94 -1.41 3.21 -1.17
C VAL A 94 -1.28 2.01 -0.23
N ARG A 95 -2.17 1.86 0.75
CA ARG A 95 -2.12 0.78 1.76
C ARG A 95 -2.84 -0.50 1.33
N THR A 96 -4.03 -0.37 0.75
CA THR A 96 -4.88 -1.53 0.39
C THR A 96 -4.96 -1.75 -1.12
N ARG A 97 -4.46 -0.80 -1.94
CA ARG A 97 -4.60 -0.81 -3.40
C ARG A 97 -6.04 -0.72 -3.89
N MET A 98 -7.02 -0.52 -3.00
CA MET A 98 -8.39 -0.24 -3.40
C MET A 98 -8.41 1.05 -4.22
N ARG A 99 -9.15 1.05 -5.33
CA ARG A 99 -9.37 2.26 -6.13
C ARG A 99 -10.84 2.62 -6.16
N TRP A 100 -11.13 3.90 -6.31
CA TRP A 100 -12.51 4.39 -6.41
C TRP A 100 -12.60 5.59 -7.33
N VAL A 101 -13.79 5.76 -7.89
CA VAL A 101 -14.17 6.89 -8.75
C VAL A 101 -15.43 7.52 -8.19
N CYS A 102 -15.43 8.84 -8.09
CA CYS A 102 -16.57 9.63 -7.61
C CYS A 102 -16.69 10.94 -8.40
N ASP A 103 -17.93 11.37 -8.64
CA ASP A 103 -18.24 12.64 -9.32
C ASP A 103 -18.53 13.79 -8.34
N GLY A 104 -18.59 13.49 -7.05
CA GLY A 104 -18.83 14.44 -5.96
C GLY A 104 -17.97 14.13 -4.74
N ASP A 105 -18.12 14.93 -3.69
CA ASP A 105 -17.45 14.68 -2.42
C ASP A 105 -17.93 13.37 -1.80
N VAL A 106 -16.98 12.51 -1.44
CA VAL A 106 -17.24 11.20 -0.83
C VAL A 106 -16.37 11.02 0.40
N THR A 107 -16.97 10.46 1.45
CA THR A 107 -16.25 9.94 2.61
C THR A 107 -16.48 8.45 2.75
N LEU A 108 -15.39 7.69 2.78
CA LEU A 108 -15.38 6.24 2.89
C LEU A 108 -14.74 5.81 4.21
N GLN A 109 -15.22 4.71 4.75
CA GLN A 109 -14.53 3.92 5.76
C GLN A 109 -14.44 2.48 5.28
N TYR A 110 -13.26 1.86 5.37
CA TYR A 110 -13.06 0.51 4.86
C TYR A 110 -11.91 -0.22 5.54
N HIS A 111 -11.92 -1.54 5.48
CA HIS A 111 -10.79 -2.38 5.90
C HIS A 111 -10.87 -3.77 5.29
N THR A 112 -9.76 -4.49 5.38
CA THR A 112 -9.71 -5.94 5.10
C THR A 112 -10.12 -6.71 6.35
N VAL A 113 -10.93 -7.75 6.19
CA VAL A 113 -11.35 -8.65 7.28
C VAL A 113 -10.85 -10.07 7.08
N ASP A 114 -10.84 -10.85 8.15
CA ASP A 114 -10.56 -12.28 8.08
C ASP A 114 -11.62 -12.97 7.21
N GLY A 115 -11.24 -13.43 6.02
CA GLY A 115 -12.17 -14.08 5.11
C GLY A 115 -12.64 -15.49 5.53
N ARG A 116 -12.09 -16.07 6.60
CA ARG A 116 -12.39 -17.47 6.98
C ARG A 116 -13.86 -17.73 7.32
N PHE A 117 -14.62 -16.72 7.73
CA PHE A 117 -16.08 -16.88 7.93
C PHE A 117 -16.80 -17.34 6.65
N LEU A 118 -16.25 -17.04 5.47
CA LEU A 118 -16.79 -17.50 4.17
C LEU A 118 -16.40 -18.94 3.81
N ASN A 119 -15.56 -19.63 4.58
CA ASN A 119 -15.03 -20.94 4.19
C ASN A 119 -16.12 -21.99 3.97
N THR A 120 -17.14 -22.03 4.83
CA THR A 120 -18.29 -22.94 4.69
C THR A 120 -19.04 -22.67 3.39
N GLU A 121 -19.23 -21.39 3.08
CA GLU A 121 -19.91 -20.96 1.87
C GLU A 121 -19.09 -21.25 0.61
N MET A 122 -17.78 -21.00 0.64
CA MET A 122 -16.88 -21.33 -0.48
C MET A 122 -16.95 -22.82 -0.83
N LYS A 123 -17.05 -23.69 0.18
CA LYS A 123 -17.25 -25.13 -0.02
C LYS A 123 -18.62 -25.43 -0.66
N ARG A 124 -19.70 -24.81 -0.17
CA ARG A 124 -21.07 -24.98 -0.69
C ARG A 124 -21.18 -24.53 -2.14
N LEU A 125 -20.63 -23.36 -2.47
CA LEU A 125 -20.63 -22.77 -3.81
C LEU A 125 -19.60 -23.42 -4.75
N GLN A 126 -18.73 -24.28 -4.24
CA GLN A 126 -17.60 -24.85 -4.98
C GLN A 126 -16.71 -23.76 -5.62
N CYS A 127 -16.36 -22.74 -4.84
CA CYS A 127 -15.54 -21.61 -5.26
C CYS A 127 -14.29 -21.45 -4.38
N ASN A 128 -13.34 -20.63 -4.82
CA ASN A 128 -12.20 -20.17 -4.00
C ASN A 128 -12.12 -18.65 -4.08
N ARG A 129 -11.66 -18.01 -3.00
CA ARG A 129 -11.40 -16.57 -2.99
C ARG A 129 -10.13 -16.27 -3.77
N ILE A 130 -10.17 -15.19 -4.56
CA ILE A 130 -9.02 -14.69 -5.34
C ILE A 130 -8.65 -13.22 -5.04
N ALA A 131 -9.28 -12.62 -4.04
CA ALA A 131 -9.01 -11.29 -3.51
C ALA A 131 -9.05 -11.29 -1.96
N PRO A 132 -8.62 -10.20 -1.28
CA PRO A 132 -8.98 -9.98 0.11
C PRO A 132 -10.51 -9.89 0.29
N VAL A 133 -10.97 -10.01 1.54
CA VAL A 133 -12.36 -9.68 1.89
C VAL A 133 -12.36 -8.25 2.41
N MET A 134 -13.12 -7.37 1.77
CA MET A 134 -13.16 -5.95 2.11
C MET A 134 -14.55 -5.54 2.56
N GLU A 135 -14.59 -4.88 3.71
CA GLU A 135 -15.77 -4.20 4.21
C GLU A 135 -15.61 -2.72 3.88
N VAL A 136 -16.57 -2.17 3.14
CA VAL A 136 -16.58 -0.77 2.71
C VAL A 136 -17.89 -0.14 3.11
N THR A 137 -17.82 1.01 3.78
CA THR A 137 -18.95 1.82 4.21
C THR A 137 -18.79 3.22 3.62
N VAL A 138 -19.81 3.69 2.91
CA VAL A 138 -19.89 5.10 2.50
C VAL A 138 -20.57 5.88 3.61
N ILE A 139 -19.82 6.80 4.20
CA ILE A 139 -20.33 7.70 5.24
C ILE A 139 -21.12 8.84 4.60
N SER A 140 -20.64 9.37 3.47
CA SER A 140 -21.30 10.43 2.72
C SER A 140 -20.93 10.38 1.23
N GLY A 141 -21.85 10.84 0.38
CA GLY A 141 -21.65 10.90 -1.07
C GLY A 141 -22.02 9.59 -1.79
N LYS A 142 -21.56 9.46 -3.04
CA LYS A 142 -21.81 8.29 -3.90
C LYS A 142 -20.55 7.95 -4.69
N LEU A 143 -20.25 6.65 -4.79
CA LEU A 143 -19.21 6.15 -5.68
C LEU A 143 -19.81 5.76 -7.02
N GLU A 144 -19.13 6.12 -8.10
CA GLU A 144 -19.47 5.64 -9.45
C GLU A 144 -18.80 4.32 -9.76
N GLU A 145 -17.57 4.12 -9.28
CA GLU A 145 -16.84 2.86 -9.45
C GLU A 145 -16.01 2.53 -8.22
N VAL A 146 -15.88 1.24 -7.93
CA VAL A 146 -14.89 0.70 -7.01
C VAL A 146 -14.11 -0.40 -7.71
N HIS A 147 -12.79 -0.36 -7.58
CA HIS A 147 -11.90 -1.36 -8.13
C HIS A 147 -11.23 -2.08 -6.97
N LEU A 148 -11.64 -3.34 -6.75
CA LEU A 148 -11.11 -4.18 -5.68
C LEU A 148 -9.85 -4.89 -6.17
N PRO A 149 -8.74 -4.90 -5.38
CA PRO A 149 -7.53 -5.61 -5.78
C PRO A 149 -7.78 -7.12 -5.84
N HIS A 150 -7.11 -7.78 -6.77
CA HIS A 150 -7.10 -9.23 -6.87
C HIS A 150 -5.69 -9.76 -7.06
N TYR A 151 -5.50 -11.04 -6.77
CA TYR A 151 -4.20 -11.68 -6.96
C TYR A 151 -4.12 -12.44 -8.28
N ALA A 152 -5.22 -12.64 -8.99
CA ALA A 152 -5.22 -13.42 -10.24
C ALA A 152 -4.24 -12.85 -11.28
N CYS A 153 -3.43 -13.72 -11.86
CA CYS A 153 -2.54 -13.41 -12.96
C CYS A 153 -3.25 -13.70 -14.27
N LEU A 154 -3.73 -12.65 -14.93
CA LEU A 154 -4.49 -12.76 -16.17
C LEU A 154 -3.63 -13.10 -17.39
N GLY A 155 -2.32 -12.88 -17.33
CA GLY A 155 -1.40 -13.20 -18.42
C GLY A 155 -1.05 -14.68 -18.56
N GLU A 156 -0.99 -15.40 -17.44
CA GLU A 156 -0.70 -16.85 -17.41
C GLU A 156 -1.97 -17.72 -17.36
N SER A 157 -3.13 -17.09 -17.12
CA SER A 157 -4.40 -17.79 -17.00
C SER A 157 -5.13 -17.87 -18.34
N GLU A 158 -6.00 -18.86 -18.47
CA GLU A 158 -6.86 -19.00 -19.66
C GLU A 158 -7.77 -17.77 -19.83
N ALA A 159 -8.11 -17.44 -21.08
CA ALA A 159 -9.04 -16.34 -21.38
C ALA A 159 -10.40 -16.52 -20.67
N SER A 160 -10.83 -17.78 -20.50
CA SER A 160 -12.03 -18.20 -19.77
C SER A 160 -12.05 -17.76 -18.30
N LEU A 161 -10.90 -17.42 -17.71
CA LEU A 161 -10.82 -16.94 -16.34
C LEU A 161 -11.57 -15.62 -16.16
N ARG A 162 -11.54 -14.72 -17.16
CA ARG A 162 -12.19 -13.41 -17.08
C ARG A 162 -13.69 -13.55 -16.85
N ASP A 163 -14.33 -14.51 -17.53
CA ASP A 163 -15.76 -14.79 -17.42
C ASP A 163 -16.11 -15.62 -16.18
N ALA A 164 -15.12 -16.29 -15.59
CA ALA A 164 -15.30 -17.18 -14.43
C ALA A 164 -15.23 -16.45 -13.08
N VAL A 165 -14.64 -15.26 -13.03
CA VAL A 165 -14.52 -14.46 -11.82
C VAL A 165 -15.80 -13.68 -11.56
N LYS A 166 -16.22 -13.70 -10.30
CA LYS A 166 -17.38 -12.95 -9.82
C LYS A 166 -17.03 -12.19 -8.55
N VAL A 167 -17.66 -11.04 -8.35
CA VAL A 167 -17.76 -10.46 -7.00
C VAL A 167 -18.80 -11.27 -6.23
N LEU A 168 -18.47 -11.57 -4.99
CA LEU A 168 -19.37 -12.10 -3.99
C LEU A 168 -19.59 -11.02 -2.95
N SER A 169 -20.86 -10.71 -2.68
CA SER A 169 -21.28 -9.73 -1.69
C SER A 169 -22.09 -10.43 -0.61
N VAL A 170 -21.83 -10.06 0.64
CA VAL A 170 -22.54 -10.55 1.83
C VAL A 170 -23.43 -9.44 2.35
N GLU A 171 -24.74 -9.65 2.30
CA GLU A 171 -25.79 -8.71 2.71
C GLU A 171 -26.71 -9.38 3.75
N ASP A 172 -27.55 -8.60 4.41
CA ASP A 172 -28.49 -9.13 5.44
C ASP A 172 -29.44 -10.20 4.87
N GLY A 173 -29.75 -10.13 3.57
CA GLY A 173 -30.58 -11.10 2.84
C GLY A 173 -29.83 -12.34 2.35
N GLY A 174 -28.53 -12.46 2.59
CA GLY A 174 -27.70 -13.58 2.18
C GLY A 174 -26.54 -13.16 1.27
N ILE A 175 -26.25 -13.99 0.27
CA ILE A 175 -25.05 -13.85 -0.58
C ILE A 175 -25.45 -13.70 -2.02
N THR A 176 -24.96 -12.64 -2.66
CA THR A 176 -25.14 -12.37 -4.09
C THR A 176 -23.81 -12.58 -4.83
N MET A 177 -23.91 -12.88 -6.13
CA MET A 177 -22.75 -13.12 -6.99
C MET A 177 -22.95 -12.50 -8.35
N GLU A 178 -22.10 -11.55 -8.70
CA GLU A 178 -22.21 -10.77 -9.94
C GLU A 178 -20.93 -10.87 -10.77
N PRO A 179 -21.03 -10.88 -12.11
CA PRO A 179 -19.86 -10.81 -12.96
C PRO A 179 -19.13 -9.47 -12.78
N VAL A 180 -17.81 -9.48 -12.97
CA VAL A 180 -16.98 -8.27 -12.84
C VAL A 180 -16.06 -8.11 -14.03
N GLN A 181 -15.74 -6.86 -14.36
CA GLN A 181 -14.71 -6.57 -15.35
C GLN A 181 -13.33 -6.61 -14.69
N LEU A 182 -12.47 -7.53 -15.13
CA LEU A 182 -11.09 -7.62 -14.64
C LEU A 182 -10.14 -6.72 -15.43
N THR A 183 -9.41 -5.87 -14.72
CA THR A 183 -8.21 -5.18 -15.19
C THR A 183 -6.97 -5.94 -14.73
N ARG A 184 -5.77 -5.39 -14.92
CA ARG A 184 -4.51 -6.10 -14.62
C ARG A 184 -4.41 -6.64 -13.19
N PHE A 185 -4.81 -5.85 -12.20
CA PHE A 185 -4.72 -6.19 -10.77
C PHE A 185 -5.99 -5.90 -9.98
N HIS A 186 -7.08 -5.53 -10.66
CA HIS A 186 -8.32 -5.14 -10.00
C HIS A 186 -9.55 -5.70 -10.71
N ALA A 187 -10.63 -5.84 -9.95
CA ALA A 187 -11.97 -6.05 -10.48
C ALA A 187 -12.78 -4.77 -10.33
N LYS A 188 -13.25 -4.25 -11.45
CA LYS A 188 -14.11 -3.08 -11.52
C LYS A 188 -15.55 -3.45 -11.21
N ILE A 189 -16.15 -2.71 -10.29
CA ILE A 189 -17.56 -2.75 -9.90
C ILE A 189 -18.13 -1.35 -10.17
N VAL A 190 -19.17 -1.29 -10.99
CA VAL A 190 -19.86 -0.04 -11.35
C VAL A 190 -21.05 0.13 -10.40
N GLN A 191 -21.22 1.33 -9.86
CA GLN A 191 -22.28 1.69 -8.92
C GLN A 191 -22.43 0.68 -7.78
N PRO A 192 -21.37 0.48 -6.98
CA PRO A 192 -21.35 -0.55 -5.95
C PRO A 192 -22.44 -0.33 -4.90
N SER A 193 -23.15 -1.41 -4.53
CA SER A 193 -23.91 -1.48 -3.29
C SER A 193 -22.96 -1.86 -2.14
N PHE A 194 -22.98 -1.11 -1.04
CA PHE A 194 -21.98 -1.27 0.01
C PHE A 194 -22.32 -2.43 0.93
N SER A 195 -21.39 -3.38 0.99
CA SER A 195 -21.49 -4.64 1.72
C SER A 195 -20.07 -5.23 1.89
N THR A 196 -19.98 -6.34 2.62
CA THR A 196 -18.72 -7.11 2.75
C THR A 196 -18.51 -7.93 1.48
N THR A 197 -17.44 -7.63 0.74
CA THR A 197 -17.23 -8.18 -0.61
C THR A 197 -15.89 -8.89 -0.78
N THR A 198 -15.83 -9.84 -1.69
CA THR A 198 -14.59 -10.46 -2.17
C THR A 198 -14.77 -10.96 -3.60
N LEU A 199 -13.68 -11.41 -4.22
CA LEU A 199 -13.74 -12.02 -5.55
C LEU A 199 -13.57 -13.53 -5.45
N ILE A 200 -14.36 -14.24 -6.24
CA ILE A 200 -14.39 -15.70 -6.25
C ILE A 200 -14.20 -16.25 -7.66
N ILE A 201 -13.65 -17.46 -7.73
CA ILE A 201 -13.54 -18.25 -8.95
C ILE A 201 -13.98 -19.69 -8.70
N ARG A 202 -14.55 -20.34 -9.72
CA ARG A 202 -14.97 -21.75 -9.65
C ARG A 202 -13.81 -22.67 -9.28
N ARG A 203 -14.03 -23.59 -8.33
CA ARG A 203 -13.01 -24.50 -7.80
C ARG A 203 -12.47 -25.51 -8.81
N ARG A 204 -13.18 -25.83 -9.88
CA ARG A 204 -12.65 -26.71 -10.93
C ARG A 204 -11.64 -26.02 -11.85
N MET A 205 -11.60 -24.69 -11.86
CA MET A 205 -10.69 -23.94 -12.70
C MET A 205 -9.25 -24.03 -12.17
N ARG A 206 -8.27 -23.96 -13.09
CA ARG A 206 -6.86 -23.71 -12.78
C ARG A 206 -6.59 -22.23 -13.04
N TRP A 207 -5.85 -21.60 -12.15
CA TRP A 207 -5.45 -20.20 -12.32
C TRP A 207 -4.12 -19.95 -11.63
N TYR A 208 -3.56 -18.80 -11.97
CA TYR A 208 -2.32 -18.32 -11.40
C TYR A 208 -2.55 -17.08 -10.54
N GLU A 209 -1.72 -16.88 -9.54
CA GLU A 209 -1.79 -15.72 -8.64
C GLU A 209 -0.44 -15.05 -8.45
N HIS A 210 -0.46 -13.72 -8.38
CA HIS A 210 0.64 -12.92 -7.91
C HIS A 210 0.76 -13.07 -6.40
N CYS A 211 1.92 -13.53 -5.94
CA CYS A 211 2.19 -13.71 -4.53
C CYS A 211 3.58 -13.15 -4.22
N ASP A 212 3.74 -12.66 -3.00
CA ASP A 212 5.03 -12.33 -2.44
C ASP A 212 5.53 -13.48 -1.56
N LEU A 213 6.78 -13.34 -1.11
CA LEU A 213 7.30 -14.10 0.01
C LEU A 213 7.53 -13.14 1.17
N LEU A 214 7.45 -13.65 2.40
CA LEU A 214 7.94 -12.93 3.58
C LEU A 214 8.97 -13.81 4.26
N ILE A 215 10.19 -13.29 4.42
CA ILE A 215 11.31 -14.01 5.02
C ILE A 215 11.60 -13.40 6.39
N TYR A 216 11.35 -14.14 7.46
CA TYR A 216 11.64 -13.72 8.82
C TYR A 216 12.78 -14.52 9.43
N MET A 217 13.77 -13.84 9.99
CA MET A 217 14.82 -14.45 10.79
C MET A 217 14.40 -14.49 12.27
N ARG A 218 14.14 -15.71 12.76
CA ARG A 218 13.80 -15.96 14.18
C ARG A 218 15.02 -15.96 15.09
N SER A 219 16.14 -16.45 14.59
CA SER A 219 17.34 -16.68 15.39
C SER A 219 18.57 -16.69 14.50
N LYS A 220 19.67 -16.11 15.00
CA LYS A 220 20.99 -16.15 14.36
C LYS A 220 21.81 -17.38 14.76
N ALA A 221 21.64 -17.86 15.99
CA ALA A 221 22.38 -18.99 16.55
C ALA A 221 21.46 -19.85 17.44
N PRO A 222 20.94 -20.99 16.95
CA PRO A 222 21.09 -21.53 15.60
C PRO A 222 20.41 -20.63 14.55
N PHE A 223 20.86 -20.67 13.29
CA PHE A 223 20.26 -19.86 12.22
C PHE A 223 18.91 -20.44 11.79
N ILE A 224 17.83 -19.70 12.06
CA ILE A 224 16.45 -20.11 11.80
C ILE A 224 15.71 -19.04 11.02
N LEU A 225 15.17 -19.42 9.87
CA LEU A 225 14.28 -18.59 9.06
C LEU A 225 12.88 -19.21 8.97
N HIS A 226 11.87 -18.36 8.90
CA HIS A 226 10.52 -18.68 8.47
C HIS A 226 10.24 -17.98 7.14
N VAL A 227 9.84 -18.73 6.11
CA VAL A 227 9.50 -18.21 4.78
C VAL A 227 8.03 -18.46 4.49
N TYR A 228 7.23 -17.40 4.39
CA TYR A 228 5.79 -17.47 4.13
C TYR A 228 5.51 -17.27 2.64
N LEU A 229 4.61 -18.08 2.07
CA LEU A 229 3.97 -17.75 0.79
C LEU A 229 2.83 -16.76 1.07
N PHE A 230 2.90 -15.56 0.51
CA PHE A 230 2.07 -14.45 0.97
C PHE A 230 1.22 -13.84 -0.16
N PRO A 231 -0.12 -13.98 -0.13
CA PRO A 231 -1.00 -13.18 -0.98
C PRO A 231 -1.10 -11.78 -0.36
N PHE A 232 -0.99 -10.71 -1.16
CA PHE A 232 -0.92 -9.31 -0.71
C PHE A 232 -2.19 -8.81 0.05
N ASP A 233 -2.47 -9.35 1.23
CA ASP A 233 -3.62 -9.04 2.07
C ASP A 233 -3.17 -8.31 3.33
N ALA A 234 -3.71 -7.12 3.61
CA ALA A 234 -3.36 -6.35 4.79
C ALA A 234 -3.68 -7.11 6.10
N HIS A 235 -4.78 -7.85 6.16
CA HIS A 235 -5.14 -8.63 7.35
C HIS A 235 -4.17 -9.80 7.55
N ALA A 236 -3.89 -10.57 6.49
CA ALA A 236 -2.94 -11.67 6.58
C ALA A 236 -1.53 -11.19 6.99
N LYS A 237 -1.13 -10.00 6.54
CA LYS A 237 0.17 -9.39 6.90
C LYS A 237 0.21 -9.10 8.40
N GLU A 238 -0.84 -8.50 8.94
CA GLU A 238 -0.97 -8.22 10.36
C GLU A 238 -0.91 -9.51 11.21
N VAL A 239 -1.54 -10.60 10.75
CA VAL A 239 -1.46 -11.92 11.41
C VAL A 239 -0.03 -12.44 11.44
N VAL A 240 0.68 -12.41 10.31
CA VAL A 240 2.09 -12.85 10.24
C VAL A 240 2.98 -11.98 11.12
N GLU A 241 2.82 -10.65 11.07
CA GLU A 241 3.59 -9.71 11.90
C GLU A 241 3.37 -9.94 13.41
N LYS A 242 2.16 -10.33 13.83
CA LYS A 242 1.88 -10.72 15.22
C LYS A 242 2.61 -12.00 15.62
N ILE A 243 2.64 -13.02 14.75
CA ILE A 243 3.36 -14.29 14.98
C ILE A 243 4.88 -14.08 15.02
N GLU A 244 5.37 -13.22 14.13
CA GLU A 244 6.77 -12.92 13.88
C GLU A 244 7.24 -11.65 14.62
N ARG A 245 6.52 -11.23 15.66
CA ARG A 245 6.77 -9.99 16.42
C ARG A 245 8.19 -9.83 16.96
N SER A 246 8.87 -10.95 17.22
CA SER A 246 10.25 -10.99 17.74
C SER A 246 11.29 -11.35 16.69
N SER A 247 10.90 -11.38 15.42
CA SER A 247 11.70 -11.81 14.29
C SER A 247 12.09 -10.63 13.40
N TYR A 248 13.17 -10.78 12.64
CA TYR A 248 13.62 -9.75 11.70
C TYR A 248 13.10 -10.05 10.30
N LEU A 249 12.31 -9.14 9.73
CA LEU A 249 11.92 -9.22 8.32
C LEU A 249 13.14 -8.95 7.44
N ILE A 250 13.43 -9.86 6.52
CA ILE A 250 14.52 -9.76 5.57
C ILE A 250 13.97 -9.32 4.22
N SER A 251 14.54 -8.25 3.68
CA SER A 251 14.25 -7.78 2.33
C SER A 251 14.79 -8.76 1.29
N HIS A 252 14.02 -9.02 0.25
CA HIS A 252 14.42 -9.86 -0.86
C HIS A 252 13.73 -9.40 -2.16
N PRO A 253 14.26 -9.77 -3.33
CA PRO A 253 13.54 -9.54 -4.59
C PRO A 253 12.24 -10.34 -4.61
N ARG A 254 11.16 -9.74 -5.11
CA ARG A 254 9.85 -10.41 -5.22
C ARG A 254 9.84 -11.41 -6.38
N PRO A 255 8.97 -12.44 -6.36
CA PRO A 255 8.75 -13.30 -7.52
C PRO A 255 8.29 -12.50 -8.75
N ASP A 256 8.93 -12.75 -9.90
CA ASP A 256 8.60 -12.16 -11.21
C ASP A 256 7.46 -12.93 -11.91
N ARG A 257 7.23 -14.17 -11.46
CA ARG A 257 6.24 -15.12 -11.97
C ARG A 257 5.11 -15.32 -10.98
N SER A 258 3.94 -15.59 -11.53
CA SER A 258 2.78 -15.98 -10.73
C SER A 258 2.86 -17.45 -10.30
N PHE A 259 2.24 -17.72 -9.16
CA PHE A 259 2.15 -19.04 -8.56
C PHE A 259 0.93 -19.77 -9.09
N ARG A 260 1.10 -21.05 -9.41
CA ARG A 260 -0.02 -21.89 -9.80
C ARG A 260 -0.78 -22.33 -8.56
N MET A 261 -2.06 -22.01 -8.49
CA MET A 261 -2.88 -22.36 -7.33
C MET A 261 -3.14 -23.85 -7.24
N LYS A 262 -3.27 -24.34 -6.00
CA LYS A 262 -3.48 -25.76 -5.66
C LYS A 262 -2.31 -26.69 -5.99
N THR A 263 -1.16 -26.14 -6.37
CA THR A 263 0.07 -26.91 -6.57
C THR A 263 1.03 -26.61 -5.42
N PRO A 264 1.61 -27.63 -4.75
CA PRO A 264 2.66 -27.42 -3.76
C PRO A 264 3.90 -26.77 -4.38
N ASN A 265 4.56 -25.91 -3.60
CA ASN A 265 5.90 -25.41 -3.89
C ASN A 265 6.86 -26.01 -2.88
N ILE A 266 8.07 -26.37 -3.32
CA ILE A 266 9.15 -26.90 -2.51
C ILE A 266 10.20 -25.82 -2.40
N LEU A 267 10.68 -25.55 -1.19
CA LEU A 267 11.78 -24.64 -0.96
C LEU A 267 13.08 -25.44 -0.81
N ASP A 268 13.95 -25.34 -1.79
CA ASP A 268 15.28 -25.95 -1.77
C ASP A 268 16.31 -24.96 -1.23
N VAL A 269 17.06 -25.41 -0.23
CA VAL A 269 18.10 -24.64 0.46
C VAL A 269 19.27 -25.58 0.74
N PRO A 270 20.29 -25.61 -0.14
CA PRO A 270 21.41 -26.53 -0.02
C PRO A 270 22.11 -26.44 1.33
N GLY A 271 22.36 -27.58 1.96
CA GLY A 271 23.02 -27.66 3.28
C GLY A 271 22.13 -27.26 4.47
N ALA A 272 20.87 -26.90 4.24
CA ALA A 272 19.92 -26.58 5.29
C ALA A 272 18.86 -27.68 5.47
N ASN A 273 18.28 -27.74 6.66
CA ASN A 273 17.11 -28.54 6.95
C ASN A 273 15.86 -27.67 6.76
N VAL A 274 15.03 -28.04 5.78
CA VAL A 274 13.78 -27.33 5.43
C VAL A 274 12.58 -28.21 5.76
N HIS A 275 11.58 -27.62 6.43
CA HIS A 275 10.29 -28.24 6.71
C HIS A 275 9.13 -27.30 6.35
N PRO A 276 7.99 -27.80 5.84
CA PRO A 276 7.73 -29.20 5.45
C PRO A 276 8.54 -29.62 4.21
N LYS A 277 8.85 -30.93 4.09
CA LYS A 277 9.63 -31.47 2.95
C LYS A 277 8.74 -31.71 1.73
N GLU A 278 7.48 -32.03 1.97
CA GLU A 278 6.40 -32.21 1.01
C GLU A 278 5.95 -30.91 0.33
N GLY A 279 6.50 -29.77 0.73
CA GLY A 279 6.15 -28.47 0.16
C GLY A 279 4.91 -27.83 0.79
N ILE A 280 4.63 -26.60 0.37
CA ILE A 280 3.49 -25.81 0.82
C ILE A 280 2.66 -25.38 -0.37
N THR A 281 1.35 -25.60 -0.27
CA THR A 281 0.37 -25.02 -1.17
C THR A 281 -0.12 -23.69 -0.60
N LEU A 282 -0.23 -22.65 -1.43
CA LEU A 282 -0.89 -21.41 -1.04
C LEU A 282 -2.37 -21.67 -0.75
N ARG A 283 -2.81 -21.34 0.47
CA ARG A 283 -4.18 -21.53 0.97
C ARG A 283 -4.63 -20.28 1.71
N ARG A 284 -5.92 -19.95 1.60
CA ARG A 284 -6.52 -18.80 2.30
C ARG A 284 -7.56 -19.20 3.33
N GLU A 285 -7.88 -20.48 3.37
CA GLU A 285 -8.89 -21.06 4.25
C GLU A 285 -8.33 -21.32 5.66
N MET A 286 -7.02 -21.19 5.85
CA MET A 286 -6.30 -21.52 7.09
C MET A 286 -5.31 -20.40 7.45
N ASP A 287 -4.70 -20.50 8.63
CA ASP A 287 -3.60 -19.62 9.01
C ASP A 287 -2.43 -19.68 8.00
N PRO A 288 -1.67 -18.58 7.85
CA PRO A 288 -0.50 -18.54 6.97
C PRO A 288 0.49 -19.66 7.31
N ASN A 289 0.80 -20.48 6.31
CA ASN A 289 1.79 -21.55 6.44
C ASN A 289 3.18 -21.05 6.01
N PHE A 290 4.25 -21.68 6.51
CA PHE A 290 5.62 -21.25 6.26
C PHE A 290 6.60 -22.41 6.19
N PHE A 291 7.67 -22.21 5.42
CA PHE A 291 8.84 -23.07 5.49
C PHE A 291 9.70 -22.66 6.67
N LYS A 292 10.04 -23.62 7.51
CA LYS A 292 11.06 -23.46 8.55
C LYS A 292 12.39 -23.96 8.01
N ILE A 293 13.36 -23.06 7.92
CA ILE A 293 14.73 -23.36 7.53
C ILE A 293 15.60 -23.35 8.78
N LYS A 294 16.38 -24.41 8.98
CA LYS A 294 17.48 -24.46 9.94
C LYS A 294 18.78 -24.71 9.19
N ALA A 295 19.72 -23.77 9.25
CA ALA A 295 21.00 -23.91 8.56
C ALA A 295 22.17 -23.54 9.49
N GLN A 296 23.39 -23.83 9.04
CA GLN A 296 24.60 -23.24 9.62
C GLN A 296 25.02 -22.06 8.74
N LEU A 297 25.26 -20.90 9.33
CA LEU A 297 25.60 -19.68 8.59
C LEU A 297 27.10 -19.61 8.28
N GLU A 298 27.64 -20.67 7.67
CA GLU A 298 29.04 -20.73 7.25
C GLU A 298 29.25 -19.93 5.95
N ASN A 299 28.27 -19.99 5.04
CA ASN A 299 28.27 -19.34 3.73
C ASN A 299 26.94 -18.60 3.49
N ASP A 300 26.84 -17.95 2.34
CA ASP A 300 25.58 -17.39 1.84
C ASP A 300 24.49 -18.45 1.72
N VAL A 301 23.25 -18.06 2.03
CA VAL A 301 22.11 -18.97 2.00
C VAL A 301 21.36 -18.76 0.70
N HIS A 302 21.59 -19.67 -0.25
CA HIS A 302 20.85 -19.72 -1.51
C HIS A 302 19.52 -20.45 -1.32
N MET A 303 18.43 -19.83 -1.78
CA MET A 303 17.08 -20.37 -1.68
C MET A 303 16.43 -20.41 -3.06
N THR A 304 15.88 -21.57 -3.42
CA THR A 304 15.14 -21.77 -4.68
C THR A 304 13.76 -22.29 -4.36
N LEU A 305 12.74 -21.57 -4.82
CA LEU A 305 11.36 -22.02 -4.73
C LEU A 305 10.98 -22.70 -6.06
N ILE A 306 10.56 -23.96 -5.95
CA ILE A 306 10.34 -24.86 -7.08
C ILE A 306 8.89 -25.33 -7.03
N ARG A 307 8.17 -25.18 -8.14
CA ARG A 307 6.83 -25.76 -8.27
C ARG A 307 6.93 -27.28 -8.38
N GLU A 308 6.23 -28.01 -7.52
CA GLU A 308 6.40 -29.46 -7.40
C GLU A 308 6.02 -30.22 -8.67
N GLU A 309 4.92 -29.81 -9.32
CA GLU A 309 4.29 -30.51 -10.45
C GLU A 309 5.20 -30.62 -11.68
N ASP A 310 5.86 -29.54 -12.07
CA ASP A 310 6.67 -29.45 -13.30
C ASP A 310 8.13 -29.09 -13.04
N LYS A 311 8.53 -29.02 -11.77
CA LYS A 311 9.89 -28.65 -11.33
C LYS A 311 10.36 -27.29 -11.84
N LYS A 312 9.43 -26.41 -12.23
CA LYS A 312 9.75 -25.06 -12.68
C LYS A 312 10.20 -24.21 -11.49
N ILE A 313 11.34 -23.55 -11.64
CA ILE A 313 11.80 -22.53 -10.69
C ILE A 313 10.87 -21.31 -10.80
N VAL A 314 10.26 -20.93 -9.69
CA VAL A 314 9.33 -19.79 -9.60
C VAL A 314 9.96 -18.59 -8.88
N TRP A 315 11.01 -18.81 -8.09
CA TRP A 315 11.75 -17.74 -7.42
C TRP A 315 13.11 -18.24 -6.94
N THR A 316 14.10 -17.34 -6.93
CA THR A 316 15.43 -17.56 -6.35
C THR A 316 15.88 -16.31 -5.59
N ALA A 317 16.51 -16.48 -4.44
CA ALA A 317 17.27 -15.41 -3.81
C ALA A 317 18.45 -15.95 -3.01
N THR A 318 19.41 -15.07 -2.76
CA THR A 318 20.58 -15.35 -1.94
C THR A 318 20.60 -14.39 -0.77
N LEU A 319 20.67 -14.93 0.45
CA LEU A 319 20.92 -14.14 1.65
C LEU A 319 22.42 -14.13 1.92
N GLN A 320 23.01 -12.95 1.79
CA GLN A 320 24.43 -12.76 2.06
C GLN A 320 24.69 -12.87 3.56
N LYS A 321 25.68 -13.69 3.93
CA LYS A 321 26.09 -13.90 5.32
C LYS A 321 26.44 -12.60 6.03
N GLU A 322 27.13 -11.70 5.34
CA GLU A 322 27.57 -10.40 5.86
C GLU A 322 26.38 -9.51 6.25
N LEU A 323 25.34 -9.45 5.41
CA LEU A 323 24.11 -8.70 5.67
C LEU A 323 23.28 -9.29 6.82
N VAL A 324 23.37 -10.60 7.04
CA VAL A 324 22.72 -11.28 8.17
C VAL A 324 23.48 -11.03 9.49
N GLN A 325 24.81 -10.87 9.42
CA GLN A 325 25.66 -10.59 10.57
C GLN A 325 25.63 -9.13 11.01
N ILE A 326 25.55 -8.19 10.07
CA ILE A 326 25.21 -6.79 10.36
C ILE A 326 23.87 -6.82 11.09
N HIS A 327 23.79 -6.14 12.24
CA HIS A 327 22.49 -5.93 12.89
C HIS A 327 21.63 -5.19 11.87
N PRO A 328 20.50 -5.76 11.38
CA PRO A 328 19.45 -4.88 10.88
C PRO A 328 19.19 -3.96 12.08
N GLN A 329 19.49 -2.67 11.92
CA GLN A 329 19.14 -1.65 12.91
C GLN A 329 17.72 -1.97 13.35
N ARG A 330 17.58 -2.43 14.60
CA ARG A 330 16.27 -2.72 15.16
C ARG A 330 15.50 -1.41 15.02
N ASP A 331 14.27 -1.48 14.53
CA ASP A 331 13.25 -0.72 15.24
C ASP A 331 13.24 -1.33 16.65
N GLU A 332 13.84 -0.65 17.63
CA GLU A 332 13.77 -1.14 19.00
C GLU A 332 12.30 -1.39 19.35
N PRO A 333 11.99 -2.51 20.04
CA PRO A 333 10.61 -2.78 20.41
C PRO A 333 10.05 -1.55 21.16
N PRO A 334 8.84 -1.07 20.81
CA PRO A 334 8.32 0.17 21.36
C PRO A 334 8.38 0.10 22.88
N LEU A 335 9.04 1.09 23.47
CA LEU A 335 9.23 1.23 24.92
C LEU A 335 7.87 1.14 25.60
N LYS A 336 7.65 0.04 26.33
CA LYS A 336 6.31 -0.33 26.83
C LYS A 336 5.98 0.32 28.17
N SER A 337 6.99 0.59 29.00
CA SER A 337 6.80 1.23 30.30
C SER A 337 7.13 2.71 30.23
N GLU A 338 6.41 3.52 31.01
CA GLU A 338 6.70 4.96 31.14
C GLU A 338 8.13 5.21 31.62
N ALA A 339 8.62 4.40 32.56
CA ALA A 339 10.00 4.49 33.07
C ALA A 339 11.06 4.26 31.98
N ASP A 340 10.81 3.34 31.03
CA ASP A 340 11.74 3.09 29.93
C ASP A 340 11.72 4.24 28.91
N LYS A 341 10.54 4.85 28.66
CA LYS A 341 10.41 6.02 27.79
C LYS A 341 11.14 7.24 28.37
N VAL A 342 10.99 7.48 29.66
CA VAL A 342 11.71 8.55 30.37
C VAL A 342 13.20 8.36 30.25
N ARG A 343 13.69 7.16 30.60
CA ARG A 343 15.11 6.82 30.53
C ARG A 343 15.67 7.01 29.12
N TYR A 344 14.93 6.55 28.11
CA TYR A 344 15.33 6.73 26.71
C TYR A 344 15.43 8.21 26.33
N PHE A 345 14.44 9.03 26.69
CA PHE A 345 14.50 10.46 26.39
C PHE A 345 15.73 11.10 27.03
N ASP A 346 15.98 10.82 28.31
CA ASP A 346 17.11 11.39 29.04
C ASP A 346 18.47 10.99 28.43
N ASP A 347 18.58 9.75 27.94
CA ASP A 347 19.80 9.21 27.33
C ASP A 347 19.99 9.64 25.86
N HIS A 348 18.91 9.86 25.10
CA HIS A 348 18.94 9.98 23.63
C HIS A 348 18.30 11.23 23.03
N TRP A 349 17.89 12.23 23.82
CA TRP A 349 17.30 13.45 23.26
C TRP A 349 18.17 14.20 22.21
N PRO A 350 19.53 14.16 22.22
CA PRO A 350 20.32 14.76 21.14
C PRO A 350 20.09 14.07 19.78
N ASP A 351 19.83 12.77 19.79
CA ASP A 351 19.56 11.99 18.58
C ASP A 351 18.19 12.32 18.00
N LEU A 352 17.20 12.58 18.87
CA LEU A 352 15.87 13.06 18.48
C LEU A 352 15.97 14.36 17.67
N ILE A 353 16.80 15.30 18.12
CA ILE A 353 17.02 16.59 17.43
C ILE A 353 17.55 16.39 16.01
N GLN A 354 18.44 15.42 15.80
CA GLN A 354 19.08 15.21 14.50
C GLN A 354 18.20 14.43 13.53
N ARG A 355 17.36 13.51 14.00
CA ARG A 355 16.70 12.52 13.12
C ARG A 355 15.19 12.72 12.98
N VAL A 356 14.51 13.43 13.89
CA VAL A 356 13.07 13.73 13.74
C VAL A 356 12.88 14.82 12.68
N LYS A 357 12.32 14.44 11.53
CA LYS A 357 12.12 15.38 10.39
C LYS A 357 10.79 16.11 10.43
N ASN A 358 9.71 15.44 10.84
CA ASN A 358 8.36 16.02 10.83
C ASN A 358 8.01 16.63 12.19
N VAL A 359 8.72 17.70 12.53
CA VAL A 359 8.60 18.36 13.85
C VAL A 359 7.26 19.09 14.01
N GLN A 360 6.67 19.54 12.91
CA GLN A 360 5.34 20.17 12.90
C GLN A 360 4.28 19.23 13.50
N MET A 361 4.26 17.97 13.06
CA MET A 361 3.33 16.96 13.56
C MET A 361 3.52 16.68 15.06
N VAL A 362 4.78 16.71 15.54
CA VAL A 362 5.06 16.59 16.98
C VAL A 362 4.48 17.78 17.73
N ALA A 363 4.71 19.00 17.24
CA ALA A 363 4.18 20.22 17.85
C ALA A 363 2.65 20.24 17.89
N ASP A 364 1.98 19.82 16.82
CA ASP A 364 0.51 19.74 16.73
C ASP A 364 -0.06 18.81 17.82
N LYS A 365 0.58 17.66 18.02
CA LYS A 365 0.15 16.66 19.03
C LYS A 365 0.39 17.16 20.44
N LEU A 366 1.53 17.81 20.69
CA LEU A 366 1.82 18.42 21.99
C LEU A 366 0.82 19.55 22.33
N LEU A 367 0.44 20.36 21.33
CA LEU A 367 -0.57 21.42 21.49
C LEU A 367 -1.96 20.82 21.74
N GLN A 368 -2.34 19.81 20.97
CA GLN A 368 -3.62 19.09 21.14
C GLN A 368 -3.77 18.50 22.55
N GLN A 369 -2.67 17.97 23.10
CA GLN A 369 -2.62 17.42 24.46
C GLN A 369 -2.41 18.48 25.54
N LYS A 370 -2.35 19.78 25.19
CA LYS A 370 -2.11 20.92 26.08
C LYS A 370 -0.79 20.83 26.86
N ILE A 371 0.20 20.13 26.31
CA ILE A 371 1.56 20.04 26.87
C ILE A 371 2.34 21.33 26.58
N ILE A 372 2.09 21.92 25.41
CA ILE A 372 2.61 23.25 25.03
C ILE A 372 1.44 24.21 24.78
N ASN A 373 1.71 25.51 24.89
CA ASN A 373 0.75 26.57 24.60
C ASN A 373 0.95 27.17 23.19
N GLU A 374 0.04 28.05 22.78
CA GLU A 374 0.07 28.69 21.44
C GLU A 374 1.33 29.55 21.19
N GLU A 375 1.88 30.16 22.25
CA GLU A 375 3.11 30.97 22.14
C GLU A 375 4.32 30.08 21.85
N GLN A 376 4.47 29.00 22.60
CA GLN A 376 5.51 27.98 22.42
C GLN A 376 5.38 27.29 21.06
N TYR A 377 4.15 26.97 20.65
CA TYR A 377 3.87 26.41 19.33
C TYR A 377 4.30 27.37 18.21
N SER A 378 3.98 28.67 18.34
CA SER A 378 4.41 29.69 17.38
C SER A 378 5.93 29.78 17.27
N GLU A 379 6.65 29.67 18.40
CA GLU A 379 8.12 29.71 18.41
C GLU A 379 8.75 28.47 17.73
N ILE A 380 8.21 27.28 17.98
CA ILE A 380 8.65 26.03 17.36
C ILE A 380 8.45 26.06 15.83
N THR A 381 7.32 26.59 15.38
CA THR A 381 6.94 26.64 13.96
C THR A 381 7.61 27.76 13.17
N LYS A 382 8.10 28.81 13.84
CA LYS A 382 8.90 29.90 13.25
C LYS A 382 10.37 29.56 13.02
N SER A 383 10.85 28.43 13.57
CA SER A 383 12.25 28.04 13.46
C SER A 383 12.63 27.68 12.01
N VAL A 384 13.86 28.02 11.61
CA VAL A 384 14.31 27.93 10.20
C VAL A 384 14.58 26.47 9.78
N THR A 385 15.03 25.63 10.72
CA THR A 385 15.36 24.22 10.46
C THR A 385 14.59 23.29 11.38
N HIS A 386 14.36 22.05 10.94
CA HIS A 386 13.71 21.04 11.78
C HIS A 386 14.54 20.70 13.03
N GLN A 387 15.87 20.76 12.94
CA GLN A 387 16.72 20.55 14.10
C GLN A 387 16.55 21.67 15.14
N ASP A 388 16.41 22.93 14.71
CA ASP A 388 16.16 24.05 15.63
C ASP A 388 14.77 23.95 16.26
N SER A 389 13.74 23.62 15.48
CA SER A 389 12.38 23.34 16.00
C SER A 389 12.41 22.20 17.03
N MET A 390 13.08 21.09 16.72
CA MET A 390 13.12 19.92 17.61
C MET A 390 13.95 20.19 18.85
N ARG A 391 14.99 21.03 18.77
CA ARG A 391 15.76 21.49 19.92
C ARG A 391 14.90 22.28 20.90
N ASN A 392 13.98 23.11 20.40
CA ASN A 392 13.02 23.82 21.24
C ASN A 392 12.02 22.87 21.91
N ILE A 393 11.54 21.85 21.19
CA ILE A 393 10.68 20.82 21.80
C ILE A 393 11.45 20.05 22.90
N CYS A 394 12.66 19.56 22.61
CA CYS A 394 13.45 18.81 23.58
C CYS A 394 13.82 19.66 24.81
N SER A 395 14.09 20.96 24.65
CA SER A 395 14.41 21.84 25.79
C SER A 395 13.19 22.06 26.69
N LEU A 396 11.99 22.22 26.12
CA LEU A 396 10.73 22.31 26.86
C LEU A 396 10.42 21.02 27.62
N VAL A 397 10.53 19.88 26.94
CA VAL A 397 10.23 18.56 27.52
C VAL A 397 11.21 18.17 28.62
N ARG A 398 12.50 18.51 28.47
CA ARG A 398 13.53 18.24 29.49
C ARG A 398 13.27 18.98 30.81
N ASN A 399 12.69 20.18 30.74
CA ASN A 399 12.38 20.99 31.90
C ASN A 399 10.98 20.69 32.49
N ASN A 400 10.29 19.66 31.99
CA ASN A 400 8.95 19.28 32.41
C ASN A 400 8.95 17.97 33.22
N THR A 401 7.76 17.44 33.51
CA THR A 401 7.57 16.20 34.26
C THR A 401 7.97 14.96 33.44
N ASP A 402 8.29 13.87 34.15
CA ASP A 402 8.59 12.57 33.52
C ASP A 402 7.44 12.05 32.65
N ALA A 403 6.19 12.36 33.01
CA ALA A 403 5.03 12.05 32.18
C ALA A 403 5.09 12.74 30.80
N VAL A 404 5.57 13.97 30.73
CA VAL A 404 5.73 14.72 29.47
C VAL A 404 6.88 14.16 28.63
N LYS A 405 7.98 13.72 29.25
CA LYS A 405 9.06 13.02 28.56
C LYS A 405 8.56 11.72 27.93
N ALA A 406 7.82 10.92 28.71
CA ALA A 406 7.27 9.67 28.23
C ALA A 406 6.21 9.86 27.13
N GLU A 407 5.41 10.93 27.21
CA GLU A 407 4.40 11.23 26.19
C GLU A 407 5.05 11.69 24.88
N LEU A 408 6.13 12.48 24.90
CA LEU A 408 6.87 12.81 23.67
C LEU A 408 7.35 11.55 22.94
N ILE A 409 7.95 10.62 23.69
CA ILE A 409 8.42 9.33 23.15
C ILE A 409 7.24 8.50 22.62
N SER A 410 6.10 8.54 23.30
CA SER A 410 4.86 7.88 22.86
C SER A 410 4.32 8.46 21.56
N ILE A 411 4.35 9.78 21.39
CA ILE A 411 3.95 10.46 20.14
C ILE A 411 4.86 10.02 19.00
N LEU A 412 6.18 10.05 19.22
CA LEU A 412 7.17 9.65 18.21
C LEU A 412 7.00 8.17 17.78
N GLN A 413 6.67 7.28 18.72
CA GLN A 413 6.39 5.87 18.44
C GLN A 413 5.06 5.67 17.68
N LYS A 414 3.97 6.29 18.16
CA LYS A 414 2.63 6.13 17.56
C LYS A 414 2.57 6.65 16.14
N GLU A 415 3.20 7.80 15.89
CA GLU A 415 3.20 8.49 14.60
C GLU A 415 4.36 8.04 13.70
N LYS A 416 5.19 7.08 14.15
CA LYS A 416 6.37 6.55 13.43
C LYS A 416 7.32 7.65 12.94
N LEU A 417 7.50 8.68 13.76
CA LEU A 417 8.31 9.87 13.44
C LEU A 417 9.79 9.69 13.78
N PHE A 418 10.12 8.63 14.50
CA PHE A 418 11.47 8.30 14.92
C PHE A 418 11.65 6.79 15.06
N HIS A 419 12.81 6.30 14.65
CA HIS A 419 13.22 4.90 14.81
C HIS A 419 14.15 4.81 16.03
N PHE A 420 13.61 4.22 17.09
CA PHE A 420 14.21 4.13 18.43
C PHE A 420 15.42 3.22 18.47
#